data_AF-A0A8X6UJC3-F1
#
_entry.id   AF-A0A8X6UJC3-F1
#
_cell.length_a   1.000
_cell.length_b   1.000
_cell.length_c   1.000
_cell.angle_alpha   90.00
_cell.angle_beta   90.00
_cell.angle_gamma   90.00
#
_symmetry.space_group_name_H-M   'P 1'
#
loop_
_entity.id
_entity.type
_entity.pdbx_description
1 polymer ?
#
loop_
_entity_poly.entity_id
_entity_poly.type
_entity_poly.pdbx_seq_one_letter_code
_entity_poly.pdbx_strand_id
1 'polypeptide(L)'
;MKKIGNLLERISVKDRKPTCIPMDISYSKIKDNMDDNKEYRQVIGVLLYISPVSRLDVSLALNKLSSKNETQTEKDRTVLKKLIMYLNTTKYFNLVINSMSPPVFICYTDAD
;
A
#
# COMPACT_ATOMS: atom_id res chain seq x y z
N MET A 1 -6.90 3.13 13.11
CA MET A 1 -7.83 2.36 12.26
C MET A 1 -9.01 3.14 11.68
N LYS A 2 -9.76 3.94 12.47
CA LYS A 2 -10.93 4.73 11.98
C LYS A 2 -10.65 5.59 10.74
N LYS A 3 -9.43 6.16 10.62
CA LYS A 3 -9.03 7.02 9.48
C LYS A 3 -9.01 6.28 8.12
N ILE A 4 -8.59 5.02 8.08
CA ILE A 4 -8.56 4.21 6.84
C ILE A 4 -9.99 3.85 6.43
N GLY A 5 -10.84 3.45 7.38
CA GLY A 5 -12.26 3.17 7.12
C GLY A 5 -13.00 4.34 6.48
N ASN A 6 -12.88 5.53 7.08
CA ASN A 6 -13.50 6.76 6.54
C ASN A 6 -12.98 7.13 5.14
N LEU A 7 -11.73 6.79 4.82
CA LEU A 7 -11.16 7.02 3.49
C LEU A 7 -11.75 6.06 2.46
N LEU A 8 -11.83 4.78 2.80
CA LEU A 8 -12.36 3.74 1.93
C LEU A 8 -13.84 3.99 1.60
N GLU A 9 -14.60 4.54 2.54
CA GLU A 9 -15.98 5.00 2.30
C GLU A 9 -16.04 6.13 1.26
N ARG A 10 -15.14 7.12 1.35
CA ARG A 10 -15.06 8.23 0.37
C ARG A 10 -14.65 7.77 -1.02
N ILE A 11 -13.84 6.71 -1.10
CA ILE A 11 -13.36 6.13 -2.37
C ILE A 11 -14.42 5.16 -2.98
N SER A 12 -15.58 4.98 -2.33
CA SER A 12 -16.70 4.13 -2.78
C SER A 12 -16.25 2.74 -3.23
N VAL A 13 -15.48 2.06 -2.38
CA VAL A 13 -14.99 0.69 -2.61
C VAL A 13 -16.12 -0.31 -2.35
N LYS A 14 -17.14 -0.33 -3.22
CA LYS A 14 -18.24 -1.31 -3.15
C LYS A 14 -17.84 -2.59 -3.91
N ASP A 15 -18.10 -3.74 -3.28
CA ASP A 15 -18.16 -5.09 -3.84
C ASP A 15 -17.13 -5.43 -4.93
N ARG A 16 -15.85 -5.44 -4.56
CA ARG A 16 -14.76 -5.94 -5.41
C ARG A 16 -14.06 -7.11 -4.73
N LYS A 17 -13.55 -8.04 -5.54
CA LYS A 17 -12.90 -9.27 -5.06
C LYS A 17 -11.77 -8.93 -4.08
N PRO A 18 -11.70 -9.59 -2.91
CA PRO A 18 -10.64 -9.36 -1.94
C PRO A 18 -9.28 -9.67 -2.57
N THR A 19 -8.27 -8.90 -2.18
CA THR A 19 -6.89 -9.07 -2.66
C THR A 19 -5.99 -9.20 -1.44
N CYS A 20 -5.18 -10.25 -1.39
CA CYS A 20 -4.28 -10.54 -0.27
C CYS A 20 -2.86 -9.95 -0.45
N ILE A 21 -2.58 -9.35 -1.60
CA ILE A 21 -1.25 -8.83 -1.95
C ILE A 21 -1.36 -7.33 -2.29
N PRO A 22 -0.53 -6.46 -1.70
CA PRO A 22 -0.61 -5.02 -1.93
C PRO A 22 -0.16 -4.59 -3.33
N MET A 23 0.84 -5.25 -3.90
CA MET A 23 1.39 -4.95 -5.23
C MET A 23 2.01 -6.21 -5.83
N ASP A 24 1.89 -6.39 -7.14
CA ASP A 24 2.51 -7.51 -7.86
C ASP A 24 4.02 -7.30 -8.00
N ILE A 25 4.82 -8.36 -7.82
CA ILE A 25 6.28 -8.33 -7.96
C ILE A 25 6.68 -8.05 -9.41
N SER A 26 5.86 -8.50 -10.37
CA SER A 26 6.06 -8.32 -11.81
C SER A 26 5.67 -6.92 -12.31
N TYR A 27 5.42 -5.96 -11.41
CA TYR A 27 5.11 -4.57 -11.77
C TYR A 27 6.26 -3.95 -12.57
N SER A 28 6.14 -4.01 -13.90
CA SER A 28 7.16 -3.60 -14.85
C SER A 28 6.93 -2.15 -15.29
N LYS A 29 8.01 -1.36 -15.36
CA LYS A 29 7.99 0.05 -15.78
C LYS A 29 7.74 0.17 -17.29
N ILE A 30 6.50 -0.04 -17.71
CA ILE A 30 6.08 0.26 -19.08
C ILE A 30 5.66 1.73 -19.10
N LYS A 31 6.25 2.51 -20.00
CA LYS A 31 5.91 3.92 -20.22
C LYS A 31 4.70 3.95 -21.14
N ASP A 32 3.54 4.23 -20.57
CA ASP A 32 2.35 4.58 -21.32
C ASP A 32 1.78 5.84 -20.67
N ASN A 33 1.78 6.93 -21.44
CA ASN A 33 1.46 8.26 -20.93
C ASN A 33 -0.06 8.44 -20.99
N MET A 34 -0.68 8.65 -19.82
CA MET A 34 -2.09 9.01 -19.73
C MET A 34 -2.22 10.45 -19.23
N ASP A 35 -3.33 11.06 -19.62
CA ASP A 35 -3.65 12.45 -19.30
C ASP A 35 -3.79 12.70 -17.80
N ASP A 36 -3.64 13.97 -17.42
CA ASP A 36 -3.48 14.36 -16.02
C ASP A 36 -4.72 14.01 -15.17
N ASN A 37 -4.55 13.22 -14.11
CA ASN A 37 -5.67 12.77 -13.28
C ASN A 37 -5.51 13.24 -11.83
N LYS A 38 -6.15 14.36 -11.55
CA LYS A 38 -6.18 14.98 -10.22
C LYS A 38 -6.67 14.03 -9.12
N GLU A 39 -7.61 13.14 -9.44
CA GLU A 39 -8.18 12.17 -8.50
C GLU A 39 -7.14 11.14 -8.04
N TYR A 40 -6.32 10.62 -8.96
CA TYR A 40 -5.21 9.69 -8.64
C TYR A 40 -4.22 10.32 -7.65
N ARG A 41 -3.77 11.55 -7.94
CA ARG A 41 -2.83 12.29 -7.09
C ARG A 41 -3.42 12.55 -5.70
N GLN A 42 -4.70 12.90 -5.64
CA GLN A 42 -5.41 13.13 -4.39
C GLN A 42 -5.48 11.84 -3.55
N VAL A 43 -5.84 10.71 -4.16
CA VAL A 43 -5.91 9.42 -3.45
C VAL A 43 -4.55 8.98 -2.94
N ILE A 44 -3.50 9.09 -3.76
CA ILE A 44 -2.12 8.79 -3.33
C ILE A 44 -1.67 9.70 -2.18
N GLY A 45 -1.93 11.00 -2.28
CA GLY A 45 -1.54 11.94 -1.23
C GLY A 45 -2.16 11.59 0.12
N VAL A 46 -3.46 11.24 0.14
CA VAL A 46 -4.09 10.85 1.39
C VAL A 46 -3.60 9.50 1.89
N LEU A 47 -3.35 8.53 1.00
CA LEU A 47 -2.79 7.23 1.39
C LEU A 47 -1.36 7.36 1.95
N LEU A 48 -0.50 8.17 1.34
CA LEU A 48 0.84 8.48 1.83
C LEU A 48 0.82 9.15 3.20
N TYR A 49 -0.17 10.00 3.47
CA TYR A 49 -0.31 10.64 4.77
C TYR A 49 -0.67 9.63 5.89
N ILE A 50 -1.43 8.58 5.57
CA ILE A 50 -1.93 7.62 6.56
C ILE A 50 -0.99 6.40 6.73
N SER A 51 -0.31 5.99 5.66
CA SER A 51 0.53 4.78 5.61
C SER A 51 1.61 4.71 6.71
N PRO A 52 2.42 5.75 6.98
CA PRO A 52 3.53 5.67 7.92
C PRO A 52 3.11 5.36 9.35
N VAL A 53 1.89 5.77 9.73
CA VAL A 53 1.40 5.68 11.10
C VAL A 53 0.59 4.40 11.34
N SER A 54 -0.04 3.85 10.30
CA SER A 54 -1.02 2.76 10.48
C SER A 54 -0.68 1.47 9.73
N ARG A 55 0.09 1.52 8.63
CA ARG A 55 0.24 0.40 7.68
C ARG A 55 1.59 0.46 6.96
N LEU A 56 2.66 0.05 7.64
CA LEU A 56 4.01 -0.02 7.05
C LEU A 56 4.12 -1.01 5.88
N ASP A 57 3.27 -2.03 5.86
CA ASP A 57 3.19 -3.09 4.85
C ASP A 57 2.81 -2.58 3.44
N VAL A 58 2.15 -1.42 3.32
CA VAL A 58 1.80 -0.81 2.03
C VAL A 58 2.69 0.38 1.63
N SER A 59 3.54 0.86 2.53
CA SER A 59 4.35 2.06 2.32
C SER A 59 5.25 1.96 1.09
N LEU A 60 5.84 0.79 0.85
CA LEU A 60 6.69 0.56 -0.33
C LEU A 60 5.91 0.71 -1.65
N ALA A 61 4.70 0.15 -1.71
CA ALA A 61 3.86 0.22 -2.90
C ALA A 61 3.41 1.66 -3.17
N LEU A 62 3.03 2.41 -2.12
CA LEU A 62 2.65 3.82 -2.23
C LEU A 62 3.81 4.70 -2.67
N ASN A 63 5.00 4.50 -2.10
CA ASN A 63 6.18 5.25 -2.51
C ASN A 63 6.49 5.04 -4.00
N LYS A 64 6.42 3.78 -4.48
CA LYS A 64 6.59 3.47 -5.90
C LYS A 64 5.55 4.16 -6.78
N LEU A 65 4.27 4.12 -6.40
CA LEU A 65 3.21 4.76 -7.18
C LEU A 65 3.32 6.30 -7.16
N SER A 66 3.78 6.89 -6.06
CA SER A 66 3.95 8.34 -5.91
C SER A 66 5.04 8.90 -6.83
N SER A 67 6.07 8.11 -7.12
CA SER A 67 7.15 8.51 -8.02
C SER A 67 6.69 8.74 -9.47
N LYS A 68 5.47 8.31 -9.81
CA LYS A 68 4.87 8.44 -11.14
C LYS A 68 3.67 9.41 -11.18
N ASN A 69 3.65 10.41 -10.30
CA ASN A 69 2.50 11.31 -10.21
C ASN A 69 2.24 12.14 -11.47
N GLU A 70 3.30 12.48 -12.22
CA GLU A 70 3.25 13.27 -13.45
C GLU A 70 3.06 12.42 -14.71
N THR A 71 3.50 11.16 -14.68
CA THR A 71 3.49 10.23 -15.83
C THR A 71 2.81 8.92 -15.44
N GLN A 72 1.61 9.03 -14.91
CA GLN A 72 0.81 7.88 -14.50
C GLN A 72 0.37 7.05 -15.72
N THR A 73 0.42 5.72 -15.57
CA THR A 73 -0.07 4.77 -16.56
C THR A 73 -1.38 4.13 -16.11
N GLU A 74 -2.19 3.58 -17.02
CA GLU A 74 -3.41 2.82 -16.68
C GLU A 74 -3.13 1.66 -15.72
N LYS A 75 -1.96 1.02 -15.87
CA LYS A 75 -1.46 -0.01 -14.95
C LYS A 75 -1.30 0.53 -13.53
N ASP A 76 -0.84 1.76 -13.36
CA ASP A 76 -0.63 2.36 -12.04
C ASP A 76 -1.96 2.60 -11.33
N ARG A 77 -2.99 3.03 -12.08
CA ARG A 77 -4.36 3.16 -11.57
C ARG A 77 -4.94 1.80 -11.17
N THR A 78 -4.63 0.75 -11.93
CA THR A 78 -5.04 -0.62 -11.62
C THR A 78 -4.37 -1.14 -10.36
N VAL A 79 -3.07 -0.87 -10.19
CA VAL A 79 -2.34 -1.23 -8.96
C VAL A 79 -2.86 -0.44 -7.77
N LEU A 80 -3.14 0.87 -7.92
CA LEU A 80 -3.73 1.67 -6.86
C LEU A 80 -5.10 1.12 -6.42
N LYS A 81 -5.94 0.72 -7.37
CA LYS A 81 -7.23 0.05 -7.07
C LYS A 81 -7.02 -1.25 -6.29
N LYS A 82 -6.04 -2.08 -6.66
CA LYS A 82 -5.68 -3.30 -5.92
C LYS A 82 -5.19 -2.97 -4.50
N LEU A 83 -4.39 -1.93 -4.34
CA LEU A 83 -3.87 -1.50 -3.05
C LEU A 83 -4.98 -1.03 -2.11
N ILE A 84 -5.94 -0.26 -2.62
CA ILE A 84 -7.14 0.15 -1.90
C ILE A 84 -7.97 -1.07 -1.48
N MET A 85 -8.07 -2.09 -2.35
CA MET A 85 -8.74 -3.36 -2.04
C MET A 85 -8.05 -4.14 -0.94
N TYR A 86 -6.73 -4.21 -1.01
CA TYR A 86 -5.90 -4.84 0.01
C TYR A 86 -6.13 -4.18 1.36
N LEU A 87 -6.11 -2.85 1.42
CA LEU A 87 -6.39 -2.08 2.64
C LEU A 87 -7.80 -2.34 3.19
N ASN A 88 -8.82 -2.47 2.33
CA ASN A 88 -10.17 -2.80 2.78
C ASN A 88 -10.27 -4.23 3.33
N THR A 89 -9.62 -5.19 2.69
CA THR A 89 -9.60 -6.60 3.12
C THR A 89 -8.89 -6.76 4.46
N THR A 90 -7.79 -6.04 4.64
CA THR A 90 -6.89 -6.17 5.80
C THR A 90 -7.12 -5.10 6.86
N LYS A 91 -8.23 -4.35 6.82
CA LYS A 91 -8.50 -3.22 7.72
C LYS A 91 -8.55 -3.60 9.21
N TYR A 92 -8.78 -4.88 9.50
CA TYR A 92 -8.84 -5.43 10.85
C TYR A 92 -7.51 -6.04 11.32
N PHE A 93 -6.48 -6.09 10.45
CA PHE A 93 -5.17 -6.63 10.81
C PHE A 93 -4.42 -5.61 11.64
N ASN A 94 -3.82 -6.08 12.75
CA ASN A 94 -3.02 -5.26 13.65
C ASN A 94 -1.61 -5.86 13.73
N LEU A 95 -0.60 -5.00 13.77
CA LEU A 95 0.74 -5.41 14.15
C LEU A 95 0.77 -5.61 15.66
N VAL A 96 0.96 -6.84 16.10
CA VAL A 96 1.14 -7.15 17.53
C VAL A 96 2.64 -7.05 17.83
N ILE A 97 3.04 -5.95 18.46
CA ILE A 97 4.39 -5.82 19.05
C ILE A 97 4.27 -6.27 20.49
N ASN A 98 4.67 -7.52 20.77
CA ASN A 98 4.66 -8.08 22.12
C ASN A 98 6.10 -8.36 22.55
N SER A 99 6.49 -7.89 23.73
CA SER A 99 7.74 -8.28 24.40
C SER A 99 7.54 -9.60 25.15
N MET A 100 7.13 -10.67 24.44
CA MET A 100 6.86 -11.95 25.13
C MET A 100 8.15 -12.70 25.52
N SER A 101 9.33 -12.17 25.15
CA SER A 101 10.61 -12.70 25.58
C SER A 101 11.65 -11.57 25.69
N PRO A 102 12.61 -11.68 26.63
CA PRO A 102 13.79 -10.83 26.60
C PRO A 102 14.48 -10.96 25.23
N PRO A 103 15.09 -9.90 24.68
CA PRO A 103 15.78 -9.96 23.39
C PRO A 103 16.88 -11.03 23.47
N VAL A 104 16.64 -12.19 22.86
CA VAL A 104 17.65 -13.25 22.75
C VAL A 104 18.57 -12.84 21.62
N PHE A 105 19.81 -12.47 21.96
CA PHE A 105 20.84 -12.18 20.98
C PHE A 105 21.33 -13.51 20.39
N ILE A 106 20.89 -13.84 19.18
CA ILE A 106 21.33 -15.05 18.48
C ILE A 106 22.39 -14.63 17.47
N CYS A 107 23.66 -14.85 17.81
CA CYS A 107 24.78 -14.73 16.89
C CYS A 107 24.95 -16.04 16.13
N TYR A 108 24.88 -15.98 14.81
CA TYR A 108 25.35 -17.05 13.95
C TYR A 108 26.74 -16.65 13.45
N THR A 109 27.76 -17.41 13.83
CA THR A 109 29.08 -17.33 13.21
C THR A 109 29.15 -18.45 12.19
N ASP A 110 29.24 -18.09 10.91
CA ASP A 110 29.63 -19.05 9.88
C ASP A 110 31.16 -19.09 9.88
N ALA A 111 31.72 -20.29 9.92
CA ALA A 111 33.16 -20.51 9.93
C ALA A 111 33.56 -20.96 8.52
N ASP A 112 34.37 -20.12 7.85
CA ASP A 112 35.12 -20.48 6.64
C ASP A 112 36.41 -21.22 7.04
#